data_AF-C7CCP5-F1
#
_entry.id   AF-C7CCP5-F1
#
_cell.length_a   1.000
_cell.length_b   1.000
_cell.length_c   1.000
_cell.angle_alpha   90.00
_cell.angle_beta   90.00
_cell.angle_gamma   90.00
#
_symmetry.space_group_name_H-M   'P 1'
#
loop_
_entity.id
_entity.type
_entity.pdbx_description
1 polymer ?
#
loop_
_entity_poly.entity_id
_entity_poly.type
_entity_poly.pdbx_seq_one_letter_code
_entity_poly.pdbx_strand_id
1 'polypeptide(L)'
;MLKELRHLLASAIADAKAYDVPGLCRRLRLGDGDEQEAYASKYKYAQKRLADASTDQVVTSARQLAAEETHFGLAEQLARIDELEGPPVTTITRRRLIALFEGRPLAREIDDMELIRNLWPIESLRAPHPSDEASLEDYLHRHTIRNDDLTQRDVLEALGLLTCSRAQLFKFLAAVTAPDAFSGAEQAELAEKIDGLLRHDGYTLALAGRISGSPFYAVRPAPTGSPADESISAALAAFDPTQVHARWTTAMERRASEPAGAITLARTLLEDVCKWILDQAGETWQDADDLPVLYRKLAKVLKLAPDGHTEQVFKQILGSCQSVVESLGALRNKLSDAHSAGPKRARPQPRHAELAVNLAGAMATFLVATWEARKGEASGRSSSGASSGVGGKKRE
;
A
#
# COMPACT_ATOMS: atom_id res chain seq x y z
N MET A 1 -9.66 -18.15 18.73
CA MET A 1 -8.80 -18.53 17.59
C MET A 1 -8.23 -19.93 17.77
N LEU A 2 -7.35 -20.20 18.74
CA LEU A 2 -6.78 -21.56 18.89
C LEU A 2 -7.81 -22.65 19.24
N LYS A 3 -8.79 -22.36 20.12
CA LYS A 3 -9.87 -23.30 20.44
C LYS A 3 -10.68 -23.68 19.19
N GLU A 4 -10.97 -22.68 18.36
CA GLU A 4 -11.69 -22.87 17.09
C GLU A 4 -10.85 -23.67 16.09
N LEU A 5 -9.55 -23.36 15.98
CA LEU A 5 -8.62 -24.11 15.14
C LEU A 5 -8.57 -25.59 15.53
N ARG A 6 -8.54 -25.91 16.83
CA ARG A 6 -8.60 -27.31 17.31
C ARG A 6 -9.91 -27.99 16.91
N HIS A 7 -11.05 -27.30 17.03
CA HIS A 7 -12.35 -27.83 16.63
C HIS A 7 -12.41 -28.13 15.12
N LEU A 8 -11.99 -27.17 14.30
CA LEU A 8 -11.99 -27.31 12.85
C LEU A 8 -10.99 -28.36 12.36
N LEU A 9 -9.81 -28.43 12.96
CA LEU A 9 -8.84 -29.49 12.65
C LEU A 9 -9.37 -30.87 13.05
N ALA A 10 -10.04 -30.99 14.20
CA ALA A 10 -10.69 -32.24 14.60
C ALA A 10 -11.81 -32.64 13.63
N SER A 11 -12.60 -31.68 13.17
CA SER A 11 -13.66 -31.89 12.17
C SER A 11 -13.07 -32.34 10.83
N ALA A 12 -12.03 -31.66 10.35
CA ALA A 12 -11.37 -31.99 9.09
C ALA A 12 -10.73 -33.38 9.13
N ILE A 13 -10.03 -33.74 10.22
CA ILE A 13 -9.52 -35.11 10.42
C ILE A 13 -10.67 -36.13 10.41
N ALA A 14 -11.83 -35.75 10.97
CA ALA A 14 -12.99 -36.64 11.04
C ALA A 14 -13.70 -36.84 9.70
N ASP A 15 -13.35 -36.10 8.63
CA ASP A 15 -13.89 -36.34 7.29
C ASP A 15 -13.27 -37.60 6.65
N ALA A 16 -12.06 -37.98 7.07
CA ALA A 16 -11.41 -39.22 6.66
C ALA A 16 -12.20 -40.48 7.09
N LYS A 17 -11.89 -41.62 6.47
CA LYS A 17 -12.47 -42.90 6.86
C LYS A 17 -11.91 -43.35 8.21
N ALA A 18 -12.73 -44.02 9.02
CA ALA A 18 -12.38 -44.35 10.41
C ALA A 18 -11.05 -45.12 10.55
N TYR A 19 -10.75 -46.03 9.62
CA TYR A 19 -9.50 -46.80 9.60
C TYR A 19 -8.27 -45.98 9.16
N ASP A 20 -8.46 -44.86 8.45
CA ASP A 20 -7.38 -43.98 8.00
C ASP A 20 -7.04 -42.90 9.06
N VAL A 21 -7.97 -42.59 9.97
CA VAL A 21 -7.82 -41.52 10.97
C VAL A 21 -6.56 -41.68 11.86
N PRO A 22 -6.25 -42.87 12.42
CA PRO A 22 -5.00 -43.04 13.19
C PRO A 22 -3.74 -42.77 12.35
N GLY A 23 -3.72 -43.24 11.11
CA GLY A 23 -2.62 -43.00 10.18
C GLY A 23 -2.46 -41.51 9.84
N LEU A 24 -3.57 -40.83 9.59
CA LEU A 24 -3.60 -39.38 9.36
C LEU A 24 -3.07 -38.61 10.57
N CYS A 25 -3.52 -38.91 11.79
CA CYS A 25 -3.00 -38.29 13.01
C CYS A 25 -1.49 -38.49 13.15
N ARG A 26 -0.97 -39.69 12.88
CA ARG A 26 0.49 -39.96 12.87
C ARG A 26 1.24 -39.11 11.84
N ARG A 27 0.72 -38.95 10.62
CA ARG A 27 1.32 -38.10 9.57
C ARG A 27 1.34 -36.62 9.96
N LEU A 28 0.28 -36.15 10.62
CA LEU A 28 0.18 -34.81 11.20
C LEU A 28 1.01 -34.67 12.49
N ARG A 29 1.78 -35.69 12.88
CA ARG A 29 2.60 -35.74 14.09
C ARG A 29 1.79 -35.55 15.37
N LEU A 30 0.50 -35.88 15.36
CA LEU A 30 -0.34 -35.89 16.55
C LEU A 30 -0.15 -37.21 17.32
N GLY A 31 -0.58 -37.24 18.58
CA GLY A 31 -0.45 -38.42 19.44
C GLY A 31 -1.12 -39.68 18.85
N ASP A 32 -0.63 -40.85 19.25
CA ASP A 32 -1.11 -42.12 18.73
C ASP A 32 -2.36 -42.64 19.47
N GLY A 33 -3.01 -43.66 18.93
CA GLY A 33 -3.86 -44.56 19.70
C GLY A 33 -4.73 -45.46 18.84
N ASP A 34 -5.61 -46.21 19.51
CA ASP A 34 -6.23 -47.42 18.94
C ASP A 34 -7.29 -47.14 17.86
N GLU A 35 -7.35 -48.02 16.86
CA GLU A 35 -8.37 -48.03 15.80
C GLU A 35 -9.77 -48.12 16.40
N GLN A 36 -9.96 -48.88 17.49
CA GLN A 36 -11.27 -48.98 18.16
C GLN A 36 -11.79 -47.62 18.64
N GLU A 37 -10.90 -46.73 19.09
CA GLU A 37 -11.26 -45.37 19.51
C GLU A 37 -11.71 -44.52 18.30
N ALA A 38 -11.07 -44.68 17.14
CA ALA A 38 -11.42 -43.99 15.91
C ALA A 38 -12.78 -44.48 15.34
N TYR A 39 -13.05 -45.77 15.43
CA TYR A 39 -14.35 -46.36 15.04
C TYR A 39 -15.50 -45.90 15.94
N ALA A 40 -15.24 -45.67 17.23
CA ALA A 40 -16.26 -45.16 18.15
C ALA A 40 -16.63 -43.70 17.84
N SER A 41 -15.65 -42.83 17.59
CA SER A 41 -15.88 -41.46 17.12
C SER A 41 -14.61 -40.84 16.58
N LYS A 42 -14.56 -40.64 15.25
CA LYS A 42 -13.46 -39.97 14.54
C LYS A 42 -13.15 -38.57 15.11
N TYR A 43 -14.19 -37.79 15.37
CA TYR A 43 -14.05 -36.44 15.94
C TYR A 43 -13.48 -36.47 17.35
N LYS A 44 -14.00 -37.32 18.26
CA LYS A 44 -13.47 -37.40 19.63
C LYS A 44 -12.04 -37.95 19.66
N TYR A 45 -11.72 -38.89 18.78
CA TYR A 45 -10.36 -39.40 18.58
C TYR A 45 -9.40 -38.24 18.26
N ALA A 46 -9.73 -37.43 17.26
CA ALA A 46 -8.91 -36.28 16.87
C ALA A 46 -8.85 -35.20 17.96
N GLN A 47 -9.99 -34.88 18.58
CA GLN A 47 -10.10 -33.86 19.63
C GLN A 47 -9.20 -34.18 20.83
N LYS A 48 -9.15 -35.44 21.27
CA LYS A 48 -8.29 -35.88 22.38
C LYS A 48 -6.82 -35.64 22.09
N ARG A 49 -6.35 -36.00 20.89
CA ARG A 49 -4.95 -35.80 20.47
C ARG A 49 -4.58 -34.33 20.32
N LEU A 50 -5.52 -33.51 19.86
CA LEU A 50 -5.34 -32.07 19.74
C LEU A 50 -5.37 -31.35 21.08
N ALA A 51 -5.98 -31.94 22.12
CA ALA A 51 -5.95 -31.42 23.48
C ALA A 51 -4.55 -31.58 24.11
N ASP A 52 -3.89 -32.70 23.83
CA ASP A 52 -2.53 -33.00 24.33
C ASP A 52 -1.42 -32.31 23.51
N ALA A 53 -1.73 -31.87 22.29
CA ALA A 53 -0.78 -31.20 21.40
C ALA A 53 -0.50 -29.73 21.79
N SER A 54 0.76 -29.32 21.61
CA SER A 54 1.17 -27.93 21.80
C SER A 54 0.53 -26.99 20.77
N THR A 55 0.47 -25.69 21.06
CA THR A 55 -0.07 -24.70 20.12
C THR A 55 0.64 -24.72 18.77
N ASP A 56 1.98 -24.78 18.78
CA ASP A 56 2.81 -24.81 17.57
C ASP A 56 2.56 -26.08 16.74
N GLN A 57 2.42 -27.22 17.41
CA GLN A 57 2.09 -28.49 16.78
C GLN A 57 0.70 -28.47 16.14
N VAL A 58 -0.30 -27.89 16.82
CA VAL A 58 -1.67 -27.75 16.27
C VAL A 58 -1.66 -26.87 15.01
N VAL A 59 -0.95 -25.73 15.02
CA VAL A 59 -0.84 -24.84 13.86
C VAL A 59 -0.12 -25.55 12.71
N THR A 60 0.99 -26.23 12.99
CA THR A 60 1.77 -26.98 11.98
C THR A 60 0.93 -28.10 11.35
N SER A 61 0.20 -28.86 12.17
CA SER A 61 -0.70 -29.92 11.70
C SER A 61 -1.83 -29.37 10.83
N ALA A 62 -2.43 -28.25 11.25
CA ALA A 62 -3.48 -27.60 10.49
C ALA A 62 -2.98 -27.12 9.13
N ARG A 63 -1.78 -26.53 9.05
CA ARG A 63 -1.17 -26.11 7.77
C ARG A 63 -0.89 -27.29 6.85
N GLN A 64 -0.37 -28.38 7.40
CA GLN A 64 -0.09 -29.59 6.63
C GLN A 64 -1.38 -30.15 6.03
N LEU A 65 -2.44 -30.28 6.83
CA LEU A 65 -3.74 -30.77 6.33
C LEU A 65 -4.36 -29.84 5.29
N ALA A 66 -4.32 -28.51 5.54
CA ALA A 66 -4.86 -27.52 4.61
C ALA A 66 -4.09 -27.43 3.28
N ALA A 67 -2.86 -27.96 3.21
CA ALA A 67 -2.09 -28.06 1.97
C ALA A 67 -2.40 -29.34 1.17
N GLU A 68 -2.87 -30.40 1.83
CA GLU A 68 -3.24 -31.68 1.21
C GLU A 68 -4.69 -31.65 0.70
N GLU A 69 -5.61 -31.06 1.46
CA GLU A 69 -7.04 -31.04 1.16
C GLU A 69 -7.68 -29.66 1.38
N THR A 70 -8.68 -29.32 0.55
CA THR A 70 -9.34 -28.01 0.58
C THR A 70 -10.38 -27.93 1.70
N HIS A 71 -9.98 -27.47 2.88
CA HIS A 71 -10.90 -27.15 3.98
C HIS A 71 -11.04 -25.65 4.20
N PHE A 72 -12.11 -25.05 3.69
CA PHE A 72 -12.31 -23.60 3.76
C PHE A 72 -12.29 -23.05 5.18
N GLY A 73 -13.05 -23.64 6.12
CA GLY A 73 -13.10 -23.16 7.50
C GLY A 73 -11.73 -23.24 8.21
N LEU A 74 -10.97 -24.32 7.96
CA LEU A 74 -9.62 -24.49 8.50
C LEU A 74 -8.65 -23.46 7.92
N ALA A 75 -8.66 -23.29 6.59
CA ALA A 75 -7.85 -22.30 5.89
C ALA A 75 -8.18 -20.86 6.33
N GLU A 76 -9.45 -20.56 6.57
CA GLU A 76 -9.92 -19.27 7.07
C GLU A 76 -9.37 -18.99 8.46
N GLN A 77 -9.47 -19.95 9.40
CA GLN A 77 -8.92 -19.76 10.74
C GLN A 77 -7.40 -19.65 10.76
N LEU A 78 -6.70 -20.41 9.91
CA LEU A 78 -5.26 -20.27 9.73
C LEU A 78 -4.91 -18.87 9.22
N ALA A 79 -5.61 -18.38 8.19
CA ALA A 79 -5.40 -17.03 7.68
C ALA A 79 -5.62 -15.98 8.76
N ARG A 80 -6.69 -16.09 9.58
CA ARG A 80 -6.89 -15.16 10.71
C ARG A 80 -5.73 -15.18 11.71
N ILE A 81 -5.16 -16.35 11.99
CA ILE A 81 -4.01 -16.48 12.90
C ILE A 81 -2.77 -15.82 12.30
N ASP A 82 -2.48 -16.06 11.02
CA ASP A 82 -1.34 -15.49 10.29
C ASP A 82 -1.42 -13.96 10.23
N GLU A 83 -2.64 -13.46 10.23
CA GLU A 83 -2.95 -12.05 10.07
C GLU A 83 -3.04 -11.27 11.37
N LEU A 84 -2.78 -11.92 12.51
CA LEU A 84 -2.66 -11.22 13.80
C LEU A 84 -1.56 -10.16 13.77
N GLU A 85 -0.55 -10.35 12.93
CA GLU A 85 0.50 -9.38 12.67
C GLU A 85 0.14 -8.50 11.45
N GLY A 86 0.34 -7.18 11.59
CA GLY A 86 0.07 -6.18 10.54
C GLY A 86 -1.23 -5.39 10.74
N PRO A 87 -1.42 -4.30 9.97
CA PRO A 87 -2.58 -3.40 10.14
C PRO A 87 -3.90 -4.12 9.81
N PRO A 88 -4.95 -4.02 10.62
CA PRO A 88 -6.23 -4.66 10.31
C PRO A 88 -6.97 -3.89 9.21
N VAL A 89 -7.76 -4.60 8.38
CA VAL A 89 -8.81 -3.93 7.59
C VAL A 89 -10.03 -3.76 8.48
N THR A 90 -10.32 -2.51 8.84
CA THR A 90 -11.29 -2.16 9.86
C THR A 90 -12.72 -2.48 9.41
N THR A 91 -13.62 -2.68 10.37
CA THR A 91 -15.06 -2.86 10.07
C THR A 91 -15.65 -1.64 9.33
N ILE A 92 -15.12 -0.44 9.55
CA ILE A 92 -15.53 0.77 8.83
C ILE A 92 -15.18 0.66 7.35
N THR A 93 -13.93 0.30 7.03
CA THR A 93 -13.47 0.08 5.65
C THR A 93 -14.26 -1.04 4.98
N ARG A 94 -14.50 -2.15 5.68
CA ARG A 94 -15.34 -3.26 5.16
C ARG A 94 -16.76 -2.82 4.81
N ARG A 95 -17.42 -2.03 5.67
CA ARG A 95 -18.75 -1.47 5.38
C ARG A 95 -18.74 -0.53 4.18
N ARG A 96 -17.69 0.29 4.03
CA ARG A 96 -17.54 1.18 2.87
C ARG A 96 -17.29 0.41 1.57
N LEU A 97 -16.48 -0.67 1.63
CA LEU A 97 -16.27 -1.57 0.50
C LEU A 97 -17.57 -2.24 0.08
N ILE A 98 -18.37 -2.74 1.02
CA ILE A 98 -19.71 -3.31 0.74
C ILE A 98 -20.61 -2.26 0.06
N ALA A 99 -20.61 -1.02 0.56
CA ALA A 99 -21.44 0.05 0.00
C ALA A 99 -21.07 0.42 -1.44
N LEU A 100 -19.85 0.12 -1.93
CA LEU A 100 -19.49 0.32 -3.33
C LEU A 100 -20.33 -0.55 -4.28
N PHE A 101 -20.93 -1.62 -3.79
CA PHE A 101 -21.75 -2.55 -4.57
C PHE A 101 -23.26 -2.33 -4.39
N GLU A 102 -23.67 -1.32 -3.62
CA GLU A 102 -25.09 -1.03 -3.41
C GLU A 102 -25.73 -0.54 -4.73
N GLY A 103 -26.73 -1.27 -5.23
CA GLY A 103 -27.41 -0.95 -6.50
C GLY A 103 -26.64 -1.31 -7.77
N ARG A 104 -25.62 -2.19 -7.68
CA ARG A 104 -24.85 -2.67 -8.84
C ARG A 104 -24.37 -4.12 -8.65
N PRO A 105 -24.14 -4.87 -9.73
CA PRO A 105 -23.68 -6.25 -9.63
C PRO A 105 -22.21 -6.35 -9.15
N LEU A 106 -21.79 -7.54 -8.71
CA LEU A 106 -20.39 -7.87 -8.38
C LEU A 106 -19.55 -8.11 -9.63
N ALA A 107 -20.18 -8.52 -10.73
CA ALA A 107 -19.55 -8.73 -12.02
C ALA A 107 -20.48 -8.32 -13.18
N ARG A 108 -19.89 -7.95 -14.31
CA ARG A 108 -20.57 -7.63 -15.57
C ARG A 108 -20.39 -8.72 -16.62
N GLU A 109 -19.19 -9.31 -16.66
CA GLU A 109 -18.81 -10.27 -17.70
C GLU A 109 -19.18 -11.72 -17.31
N ILE A 110 -19.33 -12.00 -16.01
CA ILE A 110 -19.82 -13.26 -15.45
C ILE A 110 -20.98 -13.02 -14.48
N ASP A 111 -21.72 -14.09 -14.18
CA ASP A 111 -22.81 -14.04 -13.19
C ASP A 111 -22.28 -13.88 -11.75
N ASP A 112 -22.99 -13.12 -10.92
CA ASP A 112 -22.62 -12.89 -9.52
C ASP A 112 -22.51 -14.22 -8.74
N MET A 113 -23.37 -15.20 -8.98
CA MET A 113 -23.29 -16.53 -8.33
C MET A 113 -22.09 -17.33 -8.83
N GLU A 114 -21.66 -17.16 -10.09
CA GLU A 114 -20.42 -17.75 -10.58
C GLU A 114 -19.20 -17.14 -9.88
N LEU A 115 -19.14 -15.81 -9.77
CA LEU A 115 -18.08 -15.11 -9.01
C LEU A 115 -18.03 -15.58 -7.55
N ILE A 116 -19.19 -15.69 -6.90
CA ILE A 116 -19.29 -16.11 -5.49
C ILE A 116 -18.82 -17.56 -5.31
N ARG A 117 -19.23 -18.50 -6.18
CA ARG A 117 -18.81 -19.91 -6.13
C ARG A 117 -17.29 -20.09 -6.28
N ASN A 118 -16.65 -19.24 -7.07
CA ASN A 118 -15.20 -19.26 -7.23
C ASN A 118 -14.44 -18.80 -5.98
N LEU A 119 -15.09 -18.06 -5.08
CA LEU A 119 -14.48 -17.48 -3.89
C LEU A 119 -14.85 -18.23 -2.60
N TRP A 120 -16.09 -18.71 -2.49
CA TRP A 120 -16.62 -19.40 -1.32
C TRP A 120 -17.25 -20.73 -1.72
N PRO A 121 -17.03 -21.81 -0.94
CA PRO A 121 -17.68 -23.10 -1.19
C PRO A 121 -19.12 -23.08 -0.65
N ILE A 122 -19.97 -22.24 -1.25
CA ILE A 122 -21.32 -21.91 -0.75
C ILE A 122 -22.26 -23.12 -0.62
N GLU A 123 -22.05 -24.19 -1.38
CA GLU A 123 -22.73 -25.49 -1.24
C GLU A 123 -22.48 -26.14 0.14
N SER A 124 -21.28 -25.96 0.67
CA SER A 124 -20.83 -26.57 1.94
C SER A 124 -21.05 -25.65 3.16
N LEU A 125 -21.27 -24.36 2.92
CA LEU A 125 -21.51 -23.38 3.96
C LEU A 125 -22.98 -23.44 4.39
N ARG A 126 -23.25 -23.25 5.68
CA ARG A 126 -24.62 -23.21 6.19
C ARG A 126 -25.28 -21.89 5.83
N ALA A 127 -26.59 -21.94 5.59
CA ALA A 127 -27.42 -20.76 5.47
C ALA A 127 -27.39 -19.91 6.76
N PRO A 128 -27.51 -18.58 6.65
CA PRO A 128 -27.57 -17.69 7.80
C PRO A 128 -28.87 -17.90 8.59
N HIS A 129 -28.78 -17.91 9.92
CA HIS A 129 -29.96 -17.94 10.78
C HIS A 129 -30.75 -16.62 10.65
N PRO A 130 -32.09 -16.64 10.53
CA PRO A 130 -33.02 -17.74 10.81
C PRO A 130 -33.45 -18.60 9.62
N SER A 131 -32.69 -18.65 8.52
CA SER A 131 -33.05 -19.49 7.36
C SER A 131 -33.04 -20.99 7.69
N ASP A 132 -34.00 -21.72 7.13
CA ASP A 132 -34.10 -23.19 7.18
C ASP A 132 -33.37 -23.89 6.03
N GLU A 133 -32.65 -23.13 5.18
CA GLU A 133 -31.93 -23.72 4.05
C GLU A 133 -30.75 -24.59 4.46
N ALA A 134 -30.53 -25.65 3.68
CA ALA A 134 -29.45 -26.59 3.90
C ALA A 134 -28.08 -25.94 3.68
N SER A 135 -27.96 -25.12 2.61
CA SER A 135 -26.71 -24.47 2.22
C SER A 135 -26.86 -22.95 2.03
N LEU A 136 -25.73 -22.25 2.04
CA LEU A 136 -25.67 -20.84 1.69
C LEU A 136 -26.01 -20.62 0.21
N GLU A 137 -25.72 -21.59 -0.66
CA GLU A 137 -26.13 -21.51 -2.07
C GLU A 137 -27.65 -21.53 -2.22
N ASP A 138 -28.34 -22.46 -1.55
CA ASP A 138 -29.81 -22.54 -1.62
C ASP A 138 -30.47 -21.25 -1.10
N TYR A 139 -29.89 -20.69 -0.03
CA TYR A 139 -30.30 -19.41 0.53
C TYR A 139 -30.13 -18.28 -0.49
N LEU A 140 -28.93 -18.12 -1.05
CA LEU A 140 -28.65 -17.06 -2.02
C LEU A 140 -29.52 -17.24 -3.26
N HIS A 141 -29.57 -18.42 -3.86
CA HIS A 141 -30.38 -18.69 -5.05
C HIS A 141 -31.87 -18.36 -4.84
N ARG A 142 -32.46 -18.73 -3.69
CA ARG A 142 -33.84 -18.36 -3.40
C ARG A 142 -34.02 -16.85 -3.36
N HIS A 143 -33.15 -16.17 -2.63
CA HIS A 143 -33.39 -14.79 -2.25
C HIS A 143 -32.89 -13.77 -3.28
N THR A 144 -31.93 -14.13 -4.14
CA THR A 144 -31.45 -13.27 -5.23
C THR A 144 -32.09 -13.59 -6.58
N ILE A 145 -32.46 -14.84 -6.85
CA ILE A 145 -32.99 -15.25 -8.18
C ILE A 145 -34.50 -15.47 -8.14
N ARG A 146 -35.00 -16.21 -7.13
CA ARG A 146 -36.42 -16.58 -7.08
C ARG A 146 -37.31 -15.47 -6.50
N ASN A 147 -36.85 -14.81 -5.45
CA ASN A 147 -37.62 -13.80 -4.71
C ASN A 147 -37.16 -12.36 -4.98
N ASP A 148 -35.88 -12.18 -5.31
CA ASP A 148 -35.25 -10.86 -5.49
C ASP A 148 -35.49 -9.92 -4.29
N ASP A 149 -35.27 -10.45 -3.08
CA ASP A 149 -35.56 -9.78 -1.80
C ASP A 149 -34.31 -9.46 -0.96
N LEU A 150 -33.11 -9.79 -1.46
CA LEU A 150 -31.83 -9.39 -0.84
C LEU A 150 -31.14 -8.30 -1.65
N THR A 151 -30.66 -7.28 -0.94
CA THR A 151 -29.76 -6.30 -1.55
C THR A 151 -28.35 -6.86 -1.67
N GLN A 152 -27.52 -6.24 -2.50
CA GLN A 152 -26.10 -6.61 -2.62
C GLN A 152 -25.35 -6.54 -1.29
N ARG A 153 -25.76 -5.59 -0.42
CA ARG A 153 -25.23 -5.48 0.94
C ARG A 153 -25.54 -6.74 1.73
N ASP A 154 -26.78 -7.20 1.70
CA ASP A 154 -27.20 -8.39 2.46
C ASP A 154 -26.49 -9.65 1.97
N VAL A 155 -26.31 -9.80 0.64
CA VAL A 155 -25.53 -10.89 0.05
C VAL A 155 -24.10 -10.89 0.58
N LEU A 156 -23.42 -9.74 0.53
CA LEU A 156 -22.04 -9.61 0.99
C LEU A 156 -21.90 -9.81 2.52
N GLU A 157 -22.88 -9.39 3.30
CA GLU A 157 -22.94 -9.63 4.73
C GLU A 157 -23.17 -11.13 5.05
N ALA A 158 -24.05 -11.81 4.31
CA ALA A 158 -24.28 -13.25 4.42
C ALA A 158 -23.04 -14.08 4.07
N LEU A 159 -22.24 -13.63 3.09
CA LEU A 159 -20.92 -14.20 2.76
C LEU A 159 -19.85 -13.92 3.83
N GLY A 160 -20.17 -13.08 4.82
CA GLY A 160 -19.30 -12.78 5.95
C GLY A 160 -18.22 -11.76 5.65
N LEU A 161 -18.39 -10.84 4.69
CA LEU A 161 -17.37 -9.82 4.36
C LEU A 161 -16.98 -8.93 5.55
N LEU A 162 -17.85 -8.81 6.55
CA LEU A 162 -17.54 -8.08 7.79
C LEU A 162 -16.61 -8.86 8.73
N THR A 163 -16.55 -10.19 8.62
CA THR A 163 -15.90 -11.08 9.60
C THR A 163 -14.83 -12.01 9.00
N CYS A 164 -14.78 -12.18 7.68
CA CYS A 164 -13.79 -13.03 7.01
C CYS A 164 -12.36 -12.51 7.20
N SER A 165 -11.39 -13.43 7.09
CA SER A 165 -9.96 -13.09 7.08
C SER A 165 -9.62 -12.03 6.03
N ARG A 166 -8.53 -11.28 6.25
CA ARG A 166 -8.00 -10.32 5.27
C ARG A 166 -7.66 -11.04 3.96
N ALA A 167 -7.11 -12.25 4.01
CA ALA A 167 -6.83 -13.05 2.82
C ALA A 167 -8.09 -13.33 2.00
N GLN A 168 -9.21 -13.69 2.64
CA GLN A 168 -10.47 -13.91 1.94
C GLN A 168 -11.05 -12.61 1.38
N LEU A 169 -10.98 -11.51 2.14
CA LEU A 169 -11.35 -10.19 1.66
C LEU A 169 -10.51 -9.78 0.44
N PHE A 170 -9.20 -10.01 0.46
CA PHE A 170 -8.30 -9.65 -0.65
C PHE A 170 -8.55 -10.48 -1.90
N LYS A 171 -8.89 -11.77 -1.75
CA LYS A 171 -9.36 -12.60 -2.87
C LYS A 171 -10.64 -12.04 -3.48
N PHE A 172 -11.60 -11.64 -2.66
CA PHE A 172 -12.83 -11.00 -3.13
C PHE A 172 -12.53 -9.70 -3.89
N LEU A 173 -11.73 -8.80 -3.32
CA LEU A 173 -11.39 -7.52 -3.96
C LEU A 173 -10.62 -7.71 -5.27
N ALA A 174 -9.74 -8.71 -5.34
CA ALA A 174 -9.07 -9.08 -6.58
C ALA A 174 -10.05 -9.62 -7.62
N ALA A 175 -11.00 -10.49 -7.23
CA ALA A 175 -11.97 -11.07 -8.14
C ALA A 175 -12.98 -10.05 -8.69
N VAL A 176 -13.54 -9.17 -7.85
CA VAL A 176 -14.45 -8.11 -8.32
C VAL A 176 -13.74 -7.01 -9.12
N THR A 177 -12.41 -7.04 -9.22
CA THR A 177 -11.63 -6.16 -10.11
C THR A 177 -10.87 -6.94 -11.16
N ALA A 178 -11.14 -8.24 -11.29
CA ALA A 178 -10.52 -9.09 -12.29
C ALA A 178 -11.16 -8.84 -13.67
N PRO A 179 -10.41 -9.08 -14.76
CA PRO A 179 -10.87 -8.78 -16.11
C PRO A 179 -12.06 -9.63 -16.58
N ASP A 180 -12.33 -10.74 -15.91
CA ASP A 180 -13.51 -11.60 -16.04
C ASP A 180 -14.71 -11.14 -15.19
N ALA A 181 -14.52 -10.17 -14.28
CA ALA A 181 -15.62 -9.51 -13.59
C ALA A 181 -15.98 -8.16 -14.24
N PHE A 182 -14.99 -7.30 -14.48
CA PHE A 182 -15.18 -6.00 -15.13
C PHE A 182 -14.04 -5.72 -16.11
N SER A 183 -14.35 -4.99 -17.18
CA SER A 183 -13.39 -4.60 -18.20
C SER A 183 -13.36 -3.07 -18.42
N GLY A 184 -12.30 -2.58 -19.06
CA GLY A 184 -12.19 -1.19 -19.51
C GLY A 184 -12.23 -0.15 -18.38
N ALA A 185 -13.00 0.92 -18.59
CA ALA A 185 -13.05 2.07 -17.68
C ALA A 185 -13.75 1.75 -16.34
N GLU A 186 -14.79 0.92 -16.35
CA GLU A 186 -15.53 0.55 -15.13
C GLU A 186 -14.63 -0.24 -14.16
N GLN A 187 -13.79 -1.13 -14.70
CA GLN A 187 -12.78 -1.85 -13.92
C GLN A 187 -11.80 -0.90 -13.23
N ALA A 188 -11.27 0.08 -13.97
CA ALA A 188 -10.30 1.04 -13.46
C ALA A 188 -10.92 1.95 -12.38
N GLU A 189 -12.13 2.46 -12.62
CA GLU A 189 -12.86 3.30 -11.66
C GLU A 189 -13.17 2.55 -10.36
N LEU A 190 -13.58 1.28 -10.47
CA LEU A 190 -13.80 0.43 -9.31
C LEU A 190 -12.51 0.18 -8.53
N ALA A 191 -11.42 -0.15 -9.24
CA ALA A 191 -10.13 -0.37 -8.62
C ALA A 191 -9.64 0.88 -7.86
N GLU A 192 -9.81 2.08 -8.44
CA GLU A 192 -9.46 3.36 -7.80
C GLU A 192 -10.28 3.62 -6.52
N LYS A 193 -11.61 3.39 -6.56
CA LYS A 193 -12.47 3.55 -5.38
C LYS A 193 -12.10 2.57 -4.26
N ILE A 194 -11.79 1.32 -4.60
CA ILE A 194 -11.34 0.31 -3.62
C ILE A 194 -9.98 0.72 -3.04
N ASP A 195 -9.02 1.14 -3.87
CA ASP A 195 -7.69 1.57 -3.43
C ASP A 195 -7.78 2.73 -2.43
N GLY A 196 -8.57 3.76 -2.74
CA GLY A 196 -8.78 4.91 -1.85
C GLY A 196 -9.30 4.51 -0.46
N LEU A 197 -10.18 3.51 -0.39
CA LEU A 197 -10.67 2.98 0.90
C LEU A 197 -9.59 2.19 1.65
N LEU A 198 -8.81 1.36 0.94
CA LEU A 198 -7.77 0.51 1.53
C LEU A 198 -6.57 1.31 2.07
N ARG A 199 -6.23 2.46 1.46
CA ARG A 199 -5.10 3.30 1.87
C ARG A 199 -5.21 3.73 3.34
N HIS A 200 -6.43 3.95 3.83
CA HIS A 200 -6.66 4.32 5.24
C HIS A 200 -6.31 3.22 6.23
N ASP A 201 -6.30 1.96 5.79
CA ASP A 201 -5.94 0.79 6.59
C ASP A 201 -4.53 0.26 6.24
N GLY A 202 -3.72 1.05 5.53
CA GLY A 202 -2.34 0.69 5.20
C GLY A 202 -2.20 -0.33 4.08
N TYR A 203 -3.18 -0.43 3.19
CA TYR A 203 -3.18 -1.29 2.02
C TYR A 203 -3.39 -0.50 0.74
N THR A 204 -2.97 -1.05 -0.39
CA THR A 204 -3.23 -0.52 -1.73
C THR A 204 -3.69 -1.65 -2.66
N LEU A 205 -4.64 -1.36 -3.53
CA LEU A 205 -5.02 -2.25 -4.63
C LEU A 205 -4.14 -1.91 -5.84
N ALA A 206 -3.04 -2.62 -5.97
CA ALA A 206 -2.03 -2.34 -7.00
C ALA A 206 -2.25 -3.19 -8.26
N LEU A 207 -1.91 -2.63 -9.42
CA LEU A 207 -1.83 -3.39 -10.67
C LEU A 207 -0.82 -4.54 -10.52
N ALA A 208 -1.29 -5.77 -10.58
CA ALA A 208 -0.48 -6.96 -10.37
C ALA A 208 0.09 -7.51 -11.68
N GLY A 209 -0.56 -7.21 -12.81
CA GLY A 209 -0.09 -7.57 -14.14
C GLY A 209 -1.20 -7.42 -15.19
N ARG A 210 -1.03 -8.13 -16.30
CA ARG A 210 -2.05 -8.23 -17.35
C ARG A 210 -2.28 -9.69 -17.73
N ILE A 211 -3.53 -10.04 -17.98
CA ILE A 211 -3.96 -11.34 -18.51
C ILE A 211 -4.71 -11.06 -19.81
N SER A 212 -4.26 -11.64 -20.92
CA SER A 212 -4.84 -11.42 -22.25
C SER A 212 -4.95 -9.94 -22.64
N GLY A 213 -4.01 -9.10 -22.17
CA GLY A 213 -3.99 -7.66 -22.41
C GLY A 213 -4.79 -6.84 -21.40
N SER A 214 -5.66 -7.44 -20.60
CA SER A 214 -6.47 -6.77 -19.58
C SER A 214 -5.76 -6.72 -18.22
N PRO A 215 -5.84 -5.62 -17.47
CA PRO A 215 -5.20 -5.51 -16.17
C PRO A 215 -5.87 -6.44 -15.15
N PHE A 216 -5.10 -6.91 -14.17
CA PHE A 216 -5.65 -7.49 -12.94
C PHE A 216 -4.93 -6.90 -11.73
N TYR A 217 -5.64 -6.80 -10.61
CA TYR A 217 -5.17 -6.12 -9.42
C TYR A 217 -4.99 -7.08 -8.26
N ALA A 218 -4.12 -6.72 -7.32
CA ALA A 218 -3.96 -7.44 -6.07
C ALA A 218 -3.76 -6.46 -4.91
N VAL A 219 -4.34 -6.78 -3.77
CA VAL A 219 -4.12 -6.00 -2.55
C VAL A 219 -2.71 -6.27 -2.03
N ARG A 220 -1.97 -5.21 -1.73
CA ARG A 220 -0.63 -5.26 -1.14
C ARG A 220 -0.57 -4.28 0.04
N PRO A 221 0.33 -4.49 1.01
CA PRO A 221 0.65 -3.45 1.98
C PRO A 221 0.98 -2.15 1.24
N ALA A 222 0.37 -1.04 1.65
CA ALA A 222 0.68 0.25 1.09
C ALA A 222 2.17 0.53 1.35
N PRO A 223 2.93 1.00 0.34
CA PRO A 223 4.31 1.41 0.56
C PRO A 223 4.33 2.45 1.69
N THR A 224 5.20 2.23 2.66
CA THR A 224 5.43 3.17 3.76
C THR A 224 6.11 4.41 3.17
N GLY A 225 5.38 5.51 3.08
CA GLY A 225 5.84 6.78 2.51
C GLY A 225 5.24 7.98 3.25
N SER A 226 5.87 9.14 3.10
CA SER A 226 5.40 10.40 3.68
C SER A 226 4.16 10.90 2.92
N PRO A 227 3.15 11.52 3.58
CA PRO A 227 1.99 12.11 2.90
C PRO A 227 2.36 13.11 1.80
N ALA A 228 3.55 13.73 1.88
CA ALA A 228 4.02 14.67 0.88
C ALA A 228 4.64 13.99 -0.36
N ASP A 229 4.85 12.67 -0.35
CA ASP A 229 5.62 12.01 -1.40
C ASP A 229 4.98 12.14 -2.79
N GLU A 230 3.65 12.00 -2.86
CA GLU A 230 2.91 12.08 -4.12
C GLU A 230 2.95 13.49 -4.71
N SER A 231 2.73 14.52 -3.88
CA SER A 231 2.77 15.91 -4.33
C SER A 231 4.20 16.37 -4.69
N ILE A 232 5.21 15.94 -3.94
CA ILE A 232 6.63 16.19 -4.27
C ILE A 232 6.98 15.47 -5.58
N SER A 233 6.57 14.21 -5.74
CA SER A 233 6.83 13.43 -6.97
C SER A 233 6.24 14.11 -8.19
N ALA A 234 4.99 14.56 -8.13
CA ALA A 234 4.34 15.28 -9.22
C ALA A 234 5.06 16.59 -9.57
N ALA A 235 5.45 17.38 -8.56
CA ALA A 235 6.14 18.66 -8.78
C ALA A 235 7.53 18.46 -9.41
N LEU A 236 8.29 17.47 -8.96
CA LEU A 236 9.63 17.20 -9.48
C LEU A 236 9.61 16.55 -10.86
N ALA A 237 8.61 15.70 -11.14
CA ALA A 237 8.38 15.14 -12.48
C ALA A 237 8.08 16.23 -13.52
N ALA A 238 7.27 17.23 -13.14
CA ALA A 238 6.95 18.36 -14.02
C ALA A 238 8.16 19.27 -14.29
N PHE A 239 9.12 19.34 -13.35
CA PHE A 239 10.32 20.16 -13.48
C PHE A 239 11.41 19.49 -14.33
N ASP A 240 11.82 18.28 -13.96
CA ASP A 240 12.73 17.45 -14.75
C ASP A 240 12.45 15.95 -14.48
N PRO A 241 11.83 15.23 -15.44
CA PRO A 241 11.50 13.83 -15.26
C PRO A 241 12.72 12.91 -15.32
N THR A 242 13.85 13.38 -15.88
CA THR A 242 14.97 12.49 -16.24
C THR A 242 16.00 12.31 -15.13
N GLN A 243 16.45 13.39 -14.50
CA GLN A 243 17.50 13.33 -13.48
C GLN A 243 16.93 13.63 -12.09
N VAL A 244 16.17 14.72 -11.94
CA VAL A 244 15.63 15.16 -10.65
C VAL A 244 14.56 14.20 -10.14
N HIS A 245 13.54 13.88 -10.95
CA HIS A 245 12.48 12.95 -10.54
C HIS A 245 12.97 11.52 -10.32
N ALA A 246 13.83 11.02 -11.20
CA ALA A 246 14.45 9.70 -11.05
C ALA A 246 15.24 9.60 -9.73
N ARG A 247 15.95 10.68 -9.36
CA ARG A 247 16.70 10.74 -8.11
C ARG A 247 15.81 10.78 -6.88
N TRP A 248 14.73 11.56 -6.93
CA TRP A 248 13.72 11.59 -5.88
C TRP A 248 13.12 10.20 -5.65
N THR A 249 12.69 9.53 -6.72
CA THR A 249 12.12 8.17 -6.67
C THR A 249 13.11 7.17 -6.05
N THR A 250 14.37 7.20 -6.48
CA THR A 250 15.40 6.32 -5.91
C THR A 250 15.67 6.61 -4.43
N ALA A 251 15.65 7.88 -4.02
CA ALA A 251 15.82 8.27 -2.62
C ALA A 251 14.66 7.76 -1.77
N MET A 252 13.43 7.84 -2.29
CA MET A 252 12.22 7.38 -1.62
C MET A 252 12.25 5.88 -1.33
N GLU A 253 12.58 5.08 -2.34
CA GLU A 253 12.62 3.60 -2.26
C GLU A 253 13.65 3.09 -1.25
N ARG A 254 14.77 3.81 -1.11
CA ARG A 254 15.88 3.42 -0.23
C ARG A 254 15.70 3.83 1.23
N ARG A 255 14.69 4.63 1.59
CA ARG A 255 14.52 5.18 2.96
C ARG A 255 14.50 4.10 4.04
N ALA A 256 13.81 3.00 3.79
CA ALA A 256 13.67 1.91 4.76
C ALA A 256 14.83 0.91 4.72
N SER A 257 15.26 0.52 3.52
CA SER A 257 16.21 -0.58 3.29
C SER A 257 17.67 -0.13 3.30
N GLU A 258 17.97 1.08 2.82
CA GLU A 258 19.32 1.62 2.68
C GLU A 258 19.44 3.07 3.22
N PRO A 259 19.32 3.29 4.55
CA PRO A 259 19.23 4.65 5.11
C PRO A 259 20.39 5.59 4.74
N ALA A 260 21.63 5.08 4.70
CA ALA A 260 22.79 5.88 4.30
C ALA A 260 22.75 6.28 2.81
N GLY A 261 22.27 5.37 1.95
CA GLY A 261 22.10 5.61 0.52
C GLY A 261 21.01 6.65 0.26
N ALA A 262 19.86 6.53 0.95
CA ALA A 262 18.77 7.50 0.87
C ALA A 262 19.18 8.91 1.31
N ILE A 263 19.96 9.04 2.39
CA ILE A 263 20.50 10.34 2.84
C ILE A 263 21.43 10.96 1.79
N THR A 264 22.26 10.13 1.16
CA THR A 264 23.17 10.60 0.10
C THR A 264 22.36 11.11 -1.09
N LEU A 265 21.37 10.34 -1.54
CA LEU A 265 20.50 10.74 -2.64
C LEU A 265 19.67 11.99 -2.33
N ALA A 266 19.21 12.18 -1.09
CA ALA A 266 18.50 13.38 -0.65
C ALA A 266 19.37 14.65 -0.81
N ARG A 267 20.66 14.56 -0.46
CA ARG A 267 21.62 15.65 -0.71
C ARG A 267 21.81 15.88 -2.20
N THR A 268 22.09 14.82 -2.96
CA THR A 268 22.37 14.93 -4.40
C THR A 268 21.13 15.43 -5.17
N LEU A 269 19.92 15.19 -4.67
CA LEU A 269 18.68 15.77 -5.22
C LEU A 269 18.70 17.30 -5.17
N LEU A 270 19.05 17.88 -4.01
CA LEU A 270 19.14 19.34 -3.88
C LEU A 270 20.27 19.93 -4.71
N GLU A 271 21.41 19.22 -4.84
CA GLU A 271 22.50 19.64 -5.72
C GLU A 271 22.02 19.74 -7.18
N ASP A 272 21.30 18.73 -7.67
CA ASP A 272 20.77 18.74 -9.03
C ASP A 272 19.73 19.82 -9.26
N VAL A 273 18.79 19.99 -8.34
CA VAL A 273 17.79 21.05 -8.43
C VAL A 273 18.46 22.42 -8.49
N CYS A 274 19.50 22.64 -7.67
CA CYS A 274 20.25 23.89 -7.71
C CYS A 274 20.96 24.08 -9.06
N LYS A 275 21.65 23.06 -9.55
CA LYS A 275 22.37 23.11 -10.84
C LYS A 275 21.42 23.37 -12.00
N TRP A 276 20.29 22.66 -12.07
CA TRP A 276 19.28 22.83 -13.10
C TRP A 276 18.66 24.23 -13.10
N ILE A 277 18.31 24.76 -11.92
CA ILE A 277 17.73 26.11 -11.85
C ILE A 277 18.78 27.17 -12.21
N LEU A 278 20.03 27.04 -11.74
CA LEU A 278 21.12 27.96 -12.10
C LEU A 278 21.38 27.96 -13.61
N ASP A 279 21.42 26.78 -14.23
CA ASP A 279 21.58 26.63 -15.68
C ASP A 279 20.43 27.31 -16.44
N GLN A 280 19.18 27.04 -16.05
CA GLN A 280 18.01 27.70 -16.65
C GLN A 280 17.98 29.22 -16.41
N ALA A 281 18.61 29.72 -15.34
CA ALA A 281 18.75 31.13 -15.05
C ALA A 281 19.91 31.80 -15.83
N GLY A 282 20.70 31.04 -16.60
CA GLY A 282 21.89 31.53 -17.30
C GLY A 282 23.06 31.81 -16.37
N GLU A 283 23.06 31.25 -15.16
CA GLU A 283 24.09 31.43 -14.15
C GLU A 283 25.08 30.27 -14.18
N THR A 284 26.35 30.55 -13.90
CA THR A 284 27.41 29.53 -13.96
C THR A 284 27.70 28.90 -12.60
N TRP A 285 27.94 27.59 -12.63
CA TRP A 285 28.38 26.82 -11.47
C TRP A 285 29.61 25.96 -11.84
N GLN A 286 30.38 25.57 -10.83
CA GLN A 286 31.58 24.75 -11.00
C GLN A 286 31.34 23.35 -10.45
N ASP A 287 31.96 22.32 -11.02
CA ASP A 287 31.83 20.93 -10.52
C ASP A 287 32.31 20.76 -9.07
N ALA A 288 33.21 21.65 -8.61
CA ALA A 288 33.70 21.67 -7.23
C ALA A 288 32.74 22.37 -6.24
N ASP A 289 31.70 23.06 -6.72
CA ASP A 289 30.74 23.72 -5.85
C ASP A 289 29.91 22.68 -5.08
N ASP A 290 30.00 22.72 -3.75
CA ASP A 290 29.19 21.88 -2.88
C ASP A 290 27.77 22.43 -2.71
N LEU A 291 26.88 21.62 -2.12
CA LEU A 291 25.49 22.00 -1.89
C LEU A 291 25.32 23.39 -1.21
N PRO A 292 26.03 23.72 -0.11
CA PRO A 292 26.00 25.06 0.47
C PRO A 292 26.37 26.19 -0.50
N VAL A 293 27.40 26.01 -1.33
CA VAL A 293 27.80 27.01 -2.32
C VAL A 293 26.76 27.16 -3.43
N LEU A 294 26.27 26.04 -3.98
CA LEU A 294 25.22 26.03 -5.01
C LEU A 294 23.95 26.72 -4.50
N TYR A 295 23.51 26.40 -3.28
CA TYR A 295 22.33 27.00 -2.68
C TYR A 295 22.50 28.51 -2.46
N ARG A 296 23.68 28.97 -1.99
CA ARG A 296 23.95 30.41 -1.83
C ARG A 296 23.91 31.17 -3.15
N LYS A 297 24.40 30.59 -4.25
CA LYS A 297 24.26 31.17 -5.59
C LYS A 297 22.79 31.25 -6.00
N LEU A 298 22.08 30.13 -5.89
CA LEU A 298 20.66 30.05 -6.23
C LEU A 298 19.79 31.01 -5.40
N ALA A 299 20.04 31.12 -4.10
CA ALA A 299 19.28 31.99 -3.21
C ALA A 299 19.39 33.46 -3.61
N LYS A 300 20.52 33.89 -4.22
CA LYS A 300 20.64 35.24 -4.79
C LYS A 300 19.75 35.40 -6.02
N VAL A 301 19.81 34.44 -6.95
CA VAL A 301 18.98 34.41 -8.18
C VAL A 301 17.49 34.43 -7.83
N LEU A 302 17.10 33.64 -6.83
CA LEU A 302 15.73 33.54 -6.34
C LEU A 302 15.37 34.59 -5.28
N LYS A 303 16.24 35.58 -4.99
CA LYS A 303 16.08 36.58 -3.89
C LYS A 303 15.54 35.97 -2.58
N LEU A 304 16.04 34.80 -2.23
CA LEU A 304 15.77 34.08 -0.98
C LEU A 304 16.80 34.40 0.10
N ALA A 305 17.79 35.25 -0.19
CA ALA A 305 18.78 35.68 0.80
C ALA A 305 18.07 36.44 1.94
N PRO A 306 18.24 36.03 3.22
CA PRO A 306 17.57 36.66 4.36
C PRO A 306 17.80 38.19 4.42
N ASP A 307 19.00 38.64 4.09
CA ASP A 307 19.36 40.07 4.10
C ASP A 307 18.57 40.90 3.08
N GLY A 308 17.98 40.26 2.07
CA GLY A 308 17.13 40.91 1.05
C GLY A 308 15.69 41.18 1.48
N HIS A 309 15.29 40.76 2.69
CA HIS A 309 13.94 40.93 3.21
C HIS A 309 13.93 41.88 4.41
N THR A 310 12.86 42.64 4.63
CA THR A 310 12.75 43.57 5.77
C THR A 310 12.10 42.91 6.98
N GLU A 311 11.12 42.04 6.73
CA GLU A 311 10.35 41.39 7.79
C GLU A 311 11.14 40.29 8.51
N GLN A 312 11.22 40.41 9.82
CA GLN A 312 12.01 39.52 10.67
C GLN A 312 11.58 38.04 10.55
N VAL A 313 10.28 37.78 10.40
CA VAL A 313 9.74 36.42 10.28
C VAL A 313 10.25 35.74 9.02
N PHE A 314 10.23 36.42 7.87
CA PHE A 314 10.75 35.87 6.62
C PHE A 314 12.26 35.64 6.67
N LYS A 315 13.03 36.53 7.32
CA LYS A 315 14.47 36.30 7.56
C LYS A 315 14.73 35.01 8.31
N GLN A 316 13.97 34.77 9.38
CA GLN A 316 14.15 33.59 10.23
C GLN A 316 13.79 32.30 9.48
N ILE A 317 12.69 32.29 8.72
CA ILE A 317 12.29 31.13 7.92
C ILE A 317 13.35 30.82 6.86
N LEU A 318 13.79 31.81 6.09
CA LEU A 318 14.78 31.63 5.03
C LEU A 318 16.16 31.23 5.59
N GLY A 319 16.56 31.80 6.73
CA GLY A 319 17.76 31.38 7.45
C GLY A 319 17.67 29.94 7.97
N SER A 320 16.48 29.49 8.37
CA SER A 320 16.24 28.10 8.76
C SER A 320 16.35 27.15 7.57
N CYS A 321 15.79 27.52 6.42
CA CYS A 321 15.95 26.76 5.16
C CYS A 321 17.43 26.63 4.78
N GLN A 322 18.20 27.71 4.86
CA GLN A 322 19.64 27.68 4.61
C GLN A 322 20.34 26.72 5.59
N SER A 323 20.02 26.78 6.88
CA SER A 323 20.59 25.87 7.90
C SER A 323 20.26 24.41 7.63
N VAL A 324 19.05 24.10 7.13
CA VAL A 324 18.65 22.74 6.73
C VAL A 324 19.50 22.24 5.57
N VAL A 325 19.70 23.06 4.53
CA VAL A 325 20.52 22.71 3.36
C VAL A 325 21.98 22.49 3.75
N GLU A 326 22.54 23.36 4.59
CA GLU A 326 23.90 23.22 5.13
C GLU A 326 24.05 21.93 5.96
N SER A 327 23.06 21.64 6.81
CA SER A 327 23.04 20.44 7.65
C SER A 327 22.95 19.16 6.81
N LEU A 328 22.12 19.13 5.77
CA LEU A 328 22.03 18.01 4.82
C LEU A 328 23.33 17.82 4.04
N GLY A 329 23.97 18.92 3.62
CA GLY A 329 25.28 18.89 2.96
C GLY A 329 26.38 18.26 3.82
N ALA A 330 26.41 18.61 5.12
CA ALA A 330 27.37 18.10 6.10
C ALA A 330 27.09 16.66 6.57
N LEU A 331 25.84 16.20 6.47
CA LEU A 331 25.40 14.90 6.99
C LEU A 331 26.16 13.73 6.34
N ARG A 332 26.42 13.79 5.04
CA ARG A 332 27.20 12.74 4.33
C ARG A 332 28.62 12.64 4.86
N ASN A 333 29.33 13.75 5.10
CA ASN A 333 30.73 13.70 5.51
C ASN A 333 30.87 13.06 6.90
N LYS A 334 29.94 13.34 7.82
CA LYS A 334 29.89 12.71 9.14
C LYS A 334 29.52 11.22 9.10
N LEU A 335 28.76 10.79 8.08
CA LEU A 335 28.31 9.40 7.91
C LEU A 335 29.21 8.56 6.98
N SER A 336 29.93 9.17 6.05
CA SER A 336 30.81 8.53 5.06
C SER A 336 32.19 8.22 5.65
N ASP A 337 32.68 9.05 6.58
CA ASP A 337 33.83 8.72 7.44
C ASP A 337 33.56 7.49 8.34
N ALA A 338 32.31 7.01 8.41
CA ALA A 338 31.92 5.83 9.17
C ALA A 338 32.30 4.49 8.50
N HIS A 339 32.95 4.49 7.34
CA HIS A 339 33.62 3.29 6.79
C HIS A 339 34.91 2.92 7.53
N SER A 340 35.46 3.81 8.37
CA SER A 340 36.49 3.43 9.34
C SER A 340 35.84 2.82 10.61
N ALA A 341 36.13 1.55 10.87
CA ALA A 341 35.57 0.70 11.92
C ALA A 341 36.01 1.11 13.35
N GLY A 342 35.61 2.30 13.80
CA GLY A 342 35.81 2.76 15.18
C GLY A 342 34.62 2.40 16.11
N PRO A 343 34.84 2.05 17.39
CA PRO A 343 33.84 1.44 18.28
C PRO A 343 32.73 2.37 18.83
N LYS A 344 32.66 3.66 18.44
CA LYS A 344 31.68 4.63 18.96
C LYS A 344 31.12 5.59 17.88
N ARG A 345 30.48 5.09 16.82
CA ARG A 345 29.83 5.96 15.80
C ARG A 345 28.38 5.59 15.51
N ALA A 346 27.54 6.61 15.33
CA ALA A 346 26.11 6.48 15.09
C ALA A 346 25.82 6.05 13.63
N ARG A 347 25.15 4.90 13.46
CA ARG A 347 24.70 4.41 12.15
C ARG A 347 23.36 5.07 11.78
N PRO A 348 23.18 5.56 10.55
CA PRO A 348 21.90 6.14 10.13
C PRO A 348 20.82 5.05 10.14
N GLN A 349 19.65 5.41 10.65
CA GLN A 349 18.49 4.54 10.83
C GLN A 349 17.39 4.98 9.87
N PRO A 350 16.39 4.13 9.56
CA PRO A 350 15.29 4.49 8.64
C PRO A 350 14.63 5.83 8.94
N ARG A 351 14.33 6.13 10.22
CA ARG A 351 13.79 7.42 10.66
C ARG A 351 14.66 8.64 10.31
N HIS A 352 15.99 8.49 10.29
CA HIS A 352 16.89 9.57 9.92
C HIS A 352 16.90 9.80 8.40
N ALA A 353 16.82 8.71 7.63
CA ALA A 353 16.70 8.79 6.19
C ALA A 353 15.35 9.37 5.75
N GLU A 354 14.28 8.98 6.42
CA GLU A 354 12.94 9.53 6.22
C GLU A 354 12.92 11.04 6.42
N LEU A 355 13.44 11.54 7.55
CA LEU A 355 13.53 12.98 7.80
C LEU A 355 14.37 13.68 6.73
N ALA A 356 15.53 13.13 6.37
CA ALA A 356 16.43 13.75 5.38
C ALA A 356 15.79 13.84 3.98
N VAL A 357 15.16 12.76 3.52
CA VAL A 357 14.47 12.71 2.22
C VAL A 357 13.27 13.66 2.23
N ASN A 358 12.49 13.71 3.30
CA ASN A 358 11.33 14.61 3.39
C ASN A 358 11.75 16.09 3.38
N LEU A 359 12.80 16.45 4.12
CA LEU A 359 13.35 17.82 4.12
C LEU A 359 13.90 18.20 2.74
N ALA A 360 14.63 17.29 2.09
CA ALA A 360 15.15 17.52 0.74
C ALA A 360 14.03 17.66 -0.30
N GLY A 361 13.01 16.80 -0.25
CA GLY A 361 11.85 16.87 -1.14
C GLY A 361 11.08 18.18 -0.99
N ALA A 362 10.74 18.55 0.25
CA ALA A 362 10.04 19.82 0.53
C ALA A 362 10.85 21.03 0.06
N MET A 363 12.16 21.03 0.29
CA MET A 363 13.03 22.13 -0.15
C MET A 363 13.16 22.18 -1.67
N ALA A 364 13.32 21.03 -2.34
CA ALA A 364 13.36 20.94 -3.79
C ALA A 364 12.07 21.49 -4.42
N THR A 365 10.92 21.06 -3.94
CA THR A 365 9.61 21.55 -4.41
C THR A 365 9.46 23.05 -4.21
N PHE A 366 9.86 23.59 -3.05
CA PHE A 366 9.83 25.04 -2.80
C PHE A 366 10.71 25.82 -3.78
N LEU A 367 11.94 25.35 -4.04
CA LEU A 367 12.87 26.01 -4.97
C LEU A 367 12.32 26.02 -6.40
N VAL A 368 11.81 24.87 -6.86
CA VAL A 368 11.18 24.71 -8.17
C VAL A 368 9.96 25.64 -8.30
N ALA A 369 9.04 25.62 -7.33
CA ALA A 369 7.85 26.46 -7.36
C ALA A 369 8.20 27.96 -7.38
N THR A 370 9.20 28.36 -6.59
CA THR A 370 9.70 29.75 -6.57
C THR A 370 10.28 30.16 -7.93
N TRP A 371 10.98 29.25 -8.60
CA TRP A 371 11.57 29.49 -9.90
C TRP A 371 10.52 29.63 -11.01
N GLU A 372 9.54 28.73 -11.04
CA GLU A 372 8.45 28.79 -12.02
C GLU A 372 7.61 30.06 -11.87
N ALA A 373 7.29 30.46 -10.63
CA ALA A 373 6.61 31.74 -10.37
C ALA A 373 7.38 32.93 -10.96
N ARG A 374 8.73 32.92 -10.85
CA ARG A 374 9.58 34.00 -11.40
C ARG A 374 9.69 34.01 -12.90
N LYS A 375 9.74 32.85 -13.55
CA LYS A 375 9.65 32.78 -15.01
C LYS A 375 8.33 33.39 -15.50
N GLY A 376 7.23 33.14 -14.79
CA GLY A 376 5.93 33.74 -15.05
C GLY A 376 5.95 35.27 -14.93
N GLU A 377 6.58 35.82 -13.89
CA GLU A 377 6.70 37.28 -13.71
C GLU A 377 7.56 37.96 -14.79
N ALA A 378 8.67 37.30 -15.20
CA ALA A 378 9.55 37.83 -16.23
C ALA A 378 8.89 37.86 -17.62
N SER A 379 8.14 36.81 -17.98
CA SER A 379 7.42 36.74 -19.26
C SER A 379 6.22 37.70 -19.33
N GLY A 380 5.56 37.96 -18.20
CA GLY A 380 4.49 38.98 -18.10
C GLY A 380 4.98 40.43 -18.22
N ARG A 381 6.23 40.72 -17.82
CA ARG A 381 6.84 42.05 -18.00
C ARG A 381 7.29 42.32 -19.43
N SER A 382 7.72 41.30 -20.18
CA SER A 382 8.10 41.47 -21.58
C SER A 382 6.90 41.71 -22.50
N SER A 383 5.71 41.19 -22.17
CA SER A 383 4.48 41.38 -22.97
C SER A 383 3.80 42.73 -22.77
N SER A 384 3.92 43.33 -21.57
CA SER A 384 3.34 44.65 -21.25
C SER A 384 4.18 45.85 -21.74
N GLY A 385 5.48 45.68 -21.98
CA GLY A 385 6.36 46.73 -22.53
C GLY A 385 6.23 46.97 -24.03
N ALA A 386 5.56 46.08 -24.78
CA ALA A 386 5.43 46.19 -26.24
C ALA A 386 4.23 47.05 -26.69
N SER A 387 3.30 47.41 -25.81
CA SER A 387 2.05 48.13 -26.18
C SER A 387 2.10 49.65 -26.01
N SER A 388 3.21 50.26 -25.56
CA SER A 388 3.29 51.70 -25.25
C SER A 388 4.10 52.54 -26.23
N GLY A 389 4.31 52.05 -27.47
CA GLY A 389 5.28 52.63 -28.41
C GLY A 389 4.75 53.10 -29.77
N VAL A 390 3.48 53.48 -29.94
CA VAL A 390 3.02 54.14 -31.18
C VAL A 390 1.95 55.20 -30.87
N GLY A 391 2.28 56.48 -31.00
CA GLY A 391 1.26 57.54 -30.92
C GLY A 391 1.78 58.94 -30.62
N GLY A 392 2.71 59.46 -31.43
CA GLY A 392 3.16 60.84 -31.25
C GLY A 392 3.99 61.37 -32.42
N LYS A 393 3.34 61.73 -33.53
CA LYS A 393 3.90 62.72 -34.46
C LYS A 393 2.82 63.68 -34.96
N LYS A 394 2.97 64.93 -34.51
CA LYS A 394 2.28 66.16 -34.90
C LYS A 394 2.20 66.33 -36.42
N ARG A 395 1.15 67.00 -36.89
CA ARG A 395 1.23 67.91 -38.05
C ARG A 395 0.57 69.24 -37.69
N GLU A 396 1.28 70.29 -38.09
CA GLU A 396 0.85 71.69 -38.19
C GLU A 396 -0.27 71.88 -39.23
#